data_AF-A0A6P5KWH6-F1
#
_entry.id   AF-A0A6P5KWH6-F1
#
_cell.length_a   1.000
_cell.length_b   1.000
_cell.length_c   1.000
_cell.angle_alpha   90.00
_cell.angle_beta   90.00
_cell.angle_gamma   90.00
#
_symmetry.space_group_name_H-M   'P 1'
#
loop_
_entity.id
_entity.type
_entity.pdbx_description
1 polymer ?
#
loop_
_entity_poly.entity_id
_entity_poly.type
_entity_poly.pdbx_seq_one_letter_code
_entity_poly.pdbx_strand_id
1 'polypeptide(L)'
;MSKKVLNAITLIQGAVKGWLERKRLKRIIAKAKDHGPNFQAVVNAYRRMIDRIQRRAGLRNTRIILNFSELEEWLDRKKFYEIMFTKREYFQGIPKQDLLKYFRDCGHFPTQSHIDSTHLLVQKYNEIYSEDVKKAKAIEMIFTLYPPEGAHVSHFWGLKSTWTRPIVHGEEAYKYLVSGHPIIKKADIR
;
A
#
# COMPACT_ATOMS: atom_id res chain seq x y z
N MET A 1 -19.60 -0.58 43.16
CA MET A 1 -20.13 -1.44 42.08
C MET A 1 -20.07 -2.89 42.52
N SER A 2 -21.15 -3.67 42.43
CA SER A 2 -21.14 -5.05 42.95
C SER A 2 -20.33 -6.00 42.06
N LYS A 3 -19.69 -7.03 42.65
CA LYS A 3 -18.91 -8.04 41.91
C LYS A 3 -19.73 -8.72 40.80
N LYS A 4 -21.04 -8.88 41.02
CA LYS A 4 -21.99 -9.43 40.03
C LYS A 4 -22.15 -8.53 38.81
N VAL A 5 -22.24 -7.20 39.03
CA VAL A 5 -22.34 -6.22 37.93
C VAL A 5 -21.05 -6.20 37.10
N LEU A 6 -19.88 -6.23 37.75
CA LEU A 6 -18.60 -6.26 37.03
C LEU A 6 -18.48 -7.51 36.14
N ASN A 7 -18.83 -8.69 36.66
CA ASN A 7 -18.81 -9.94 35.89
C ASN A 7 -19.76 -9.89 34.68
N ALA A 8 -20.97 -9.35 34.85
CA ALA A 8 -21.91 -9.18 33.76
C ALA A 8 -21.37 -8.25 32.67
N ILE A 9 -20.74 -7.13 33.06
CA ILE A 9 -20.09 -6.20 32.12
C ILE A 9 -18.99 -6.92 31.32
N THR A 10 -18.10 -7.67 31.98
CA THR A 10 -17.03 -8.40 31.30
C THR A 10 -17.56 -9.43 30.31
N LEU A 11 -18.62 -10.17 30.65
CA LEU A 11 -19.24 -11.15 29.76
C LEU A 11 -19.87 -10.48 28.53
N ILE A 12 -20.62 -9.40 28.74
CA ILE A 12 -21.23 -8.63 27.65
C ILE A 12 -20.16 -8.05 26.72
N GLN A 13 -19.14 -7.41 27.30
CA GLN A 13 -18.01 -6.86 26.54
C GLN A 13 -17.28 -7.94 25.74
N GLY A 14 -17.05 -9.11 26.33
CA GLY A 14 -16.43 -10.26 25.66
C GLY A 14 -17.27 -10.76 24.48
N ALA A 15 -18.59 -10.89 24.67
CA ALA A 15 -19.51 -11.31 23.62
C ALA A 15 -19.55 -10.33 22.44
N VAL A 16 -19.65 -9.04 22.73
CA VAL A 16 -19.66 -7.97 21.72
C VAL A 16 -18.33 -7.89 20.97
N LYS A 17 -17.19 -7.89 21.69
CA LYS A 17 -15.85 -7.90 21.07
C LYS A 17 -15.68 -9.12 20.15
N GLY A 18 -16.06 -10.31 20.62
CA GLY A 18 -16.00 -11.52 19.81
C GLY A 18 -16.88 -11.47 18.57
N TRP A 19 -18.08 -10.89 18.66
CA TRP A 19 -18.96 -10.69 17.51
C TRP A 19 -18.36 -9.73 16.48
N LEU A 20 -17.78 -8.62 16.92
CA LEU A 20 -17.11 -7.64 16.05
C LEU A 20 -15.92 -8.27 15.32
N GLU A 21 -15.07 -9.03 16.01
CA GLU A 21 -13.92 -9.71 15.41
C GLU A 21 -14.35 -10.76 14.38
N ARG A 22 -15.39 -11.56 14.67
CA ARG A 22 -15.95 -12.51 13.69
C ARG A 22 -16.51 -11.81 12.47
N LYS A 23 -17.20 -10.67 12.64
CA LYS A 23 -17.73 -9.86 11.53
C LYS A 23 -16.61 -9.29 10.68
N ARG A 24 -15.55 -8.79 11.31
CA ARG A 24 -14.33 -8.29 10.66
C ARG A 24 -13.64 -9.39 9.85
N LEU A 25 -13.41 -10.55 10.46
CA LEU A 25 -12.79 -11.70 9.79
C LEU A 25 -13.61 -12.14 8.56
N LYS A 26 -14.95 -12.24 8.69
CA LYS A 26 -15.82 -12.57 7.55
C LYS A 26 -15.69 -11.57 6.40
N ARG A 27 -15.63 -10.27 6.72
CA ARG A 27 -15.44 -9.20 5.72
C ARG A 27 -14.09 -9.32 5.02
N ILE A 28 -13.01 -9.56 5.77
CA ILE A 28 -11.66 -9.72 5.22
C ILE A 28 -11.58 -10.98 4.35
N ILE A 29 -12.15 -12.10 4.79
CA ILE A 29 -12.21 -13.33 3.98
C ILE A 29 -12.95 -13.07 2.67
N ALA A 30 -14.05 -12.30 2.68
CA ALA A 30 -14.77 -11.94 1.46
C ALA A 30 -13.88 -11.12 0.51
N LYS A 31 -13.17 -10.11 1.01
CA LYS A 31 -12.22 -9.30 0.20
C LYS A 31 -11.06 -10.13 -0.33
N ALA A 32 -10.54 -11.07 0.46
CA ALA A 32 -9.40 -11.90 0.09
C ALA A 32 -9.69 -12.81 -1.11
N LYS A 33 -10.95 -13.16 -1.39
CA LYS A 33 -11.34 -13.99 -2.55
C LYS A 33 -10.88 -13.40 -3.88
N ASP A 34 -10.79 -12.09 -3.98
CA ASP A 34 -10.38 -11.39 -5.20
C ASP A 34 -8.86 -11.45 -5.45
N HIS A 35 -8.07 -11.91 -4.48
CA HIS A 35 -6.61 -11.78 -4.51
C HIS A 35 -5.86 -13.10 -4.45
N GLY A 36 -6.54 -14.23 -4.24
CA GLY A 36 -5.91 -15.54 -4.22
C GLY A 36 -6.88 -16.70 -4.01
N PRO A 37 -6.40 -17.95 -4.15
CA PRO A 37 -7.26 -19.14 -4.12
C PRO A 37 -7.88 -19.44 -2.75
N ASN A 38 -7.20 -19.03 -1.68
CA ASN A 38 -7.70 -19.16 -0.31
C ASN A 38 -7.09 -18.09 0.60
N PHE A 39 -7.70 -17.88 1.77
CA PHE A 39 -7.28 -16.84 2.70
C PHE A 39 -5.83 -17.00 3.16
N GLN A 40 -5.38 -18.24 3.40
CA GLN A 40 -4.00 -18.52 3.82
C GLN A 40 -2.97 -18.11 2.75
N ALA A 41 -3.26 -18.37 1.47
CA ALA A 41 -2.42 -17.97 0.35
C ALA A 41 -2.30 -16.44 0.27
N VAL A 42 -3.39 -15.72 0.51
CA VAL A 42 -3.43 -14.25 0.53
C VAL A 42 -2.63 -13.69 1.70
N VAL A 43 -2.81 -14.23 2.90
CA VAL A 43 -2.00 -13.85 4.09
C VAL A 43 -0.51 -14.11 3.83
N ASN A 44 -0.16 -15.23 3.21
CA ASN A 44 1.22 -15.55 2.84
C ASN A 44 1.76 -14.62 1.75
N ALA A 45 0.92 -14.15 0.82
CA ALA A 45 1.32 -13.16 -0.18
C ALA A 45 1.58 -11.79 0.45
N TYR A 46 0.69 -11.35 1.34
CA TYR A 46 0.84 -10.14 2.15
C TYR A 46 2.16 -10.18 2.94
N ARG A 47 2.37 -11.21 3.77
CA ARG A 47 3.59 -11.37 4.57
C ARG A 47 4.86 -11.32 3.72
N ARG A 48 4.87 -12.03 2.59
CA ARG A 48 6.02 -12.03 1.67
C ARG A 48 6.28 -10.66 1.07
N MET A 49 5.24 -9.87 0.79
CA MET A 49 5.39 -8.51 0.26
C MET A 49 5.94 -7.56 1.34
N ILE A 50 5.37 -7.60 2.55
CA ILE A 50 5.86 -6.83 3.69
C ILE A 50 7.33 -7.11 3.97
N ASP A 51 7.69 -8.39 4.03
CA ASP A 51 9.07 -8.84 4.25
C ASP A 51 10.02 -8.30 3.16
N ARG A 52 9.62 -8.32 1.88
CA ARG A 52 10.42 -7.71 0.80
C ARG A 52 10.59 -6.20 0.98
N ILE A 53 9.52 -5.48 1.33
CA ILE A 53 9.56 -4.03 1.56
C ILE A 53 10.49 -3.71 2.74
N GLN A 54 10.34 -4.41 3.86
CA GLN A 54 11.17 -4.25 5.06
C GLN A 54 12.65 -4.52 4.75
N ARG A 55 12.95 -5.59 4.02
CA ARG A 55 14.32 -5.91 3.60
C ARG A 55 14.93 -4.86 2.69
N ARG A 56 14.16 -4.34 1.72
CA ARG A 56 14.62 -3.22 0.85
C ARG A 56 14.84 -1.93 1.64
N ALA A 57 14.05 -1.70 2.69
CA ALA A 57 14.23 -0.57 3.61
C ALA A 57 15.37 -0.78 4.63
N GLY A 58 16.06 -1.93 4.62
CA GLY A 58 17.19 -2.24 5.49
C GLY A 58 16.82 -2.85 6.84
N LEU A 59 15.53 -3.12 7.11
CA LEU A 59 15.08 -3.82 8.31
C LEU A 59 15.37 -5.33 8.17
N ARG A 60 16.04 -5.92 9.18
CA ARG A 60 16.35 -7.35 9.24
C ARG A 60 15.52 -8.04 10.32
N ASN A 61 15.10 -9.28 10.08
CA ASN A 61 14.45 -10.16 11.05
C ASN A 61 13.21 -9.56 11.75
N THR A 62 12.38 -8.85 11.01
CA THR A 62 11.12 -8.29 11.50
C THR A 62 10.05 -9.39 11.61
N ARG A 63 9.56 -9.63 12.82
CA ARG A 63 8.39 -10.50 13.03
C ARG A 63 7.15 -9.79 12.51
N ILE A 64 6.59 -10.27 11.40
CA ILE A 64 5.34 -9.74 10.86
C ILE A 64 4.16 -10.31 11.66
N ILE A 65 3.68 -9.52 12.61
CA ILE A 65 2.45 -9.82 13.35
C ILE A 65 1.27 -9.54 12.41
N LEU A 66 0.33 -10.48 12.31
CA LEU A 66 -0.83 -10.30 11.45
C LEU A 66 -1.86 -9.41 12.16
N ASN A 67 -2.01 -8.18 11.69
CA ASN A 67 -3.10 -7.31 12.06
C ASN A 67 -4.17 -7.31 10.97
N PHE A 68 -5.42 -7.55 11.35
CA PHE A 68 -6.54 -7.55 10.42
C PHE A 68 -6.85 -6.17 9.82
N SER A 69 -6.48 -5.07 10.49
CA SER A 69 -6.61 -3.71 9.93
C SER A 69 -5.66 -3.49 8.78
N GLU A 70 -4.39 -3.78 9.01
CA GLU A 70 -3.32 -3.59 8.05
C GLU A 70 -3.48 -4.52 6.85
N LEU A 71 -3.93 -5.76 7.08
CA LEU A 71 -4.26 -6.67 6.00
C LEU A 71 -5.42 -6.12 5.15
N GLU A 72 -6.47 -5.59 5.79
CA GLU A 72 -7.62 -5.04 5.08
C GLU A 72 -7.25 -3.79 4.26
N GLU A 73 -6.45 -2.88 4.83
CA GLU A 73 -5.88 -1.73 4.12
C GLU A 73 -5.08 -2.15 2.89
N TRP A 74 -4.23 -3.17 3.05
CA TRP A 74 -3.45 -3.71 1.94
C TRP A 74 -4.33 -4.33 0.84
N LEU A 75 -5.37 -5.09 1.20
CA LEU A 75 -6.30 -5.68 0.23
C LEU A 75 -7.01 -4.59 -0.57
N ASP A 76 -7.55 -3.58 0.10
CA ASP A 76 -8.27 -2.49 -0.53
C ASP A 76 -7.38 -1.70 -1.49
N ARG A 77 -6.15 -1.36 -1.06
CA ARG A 77 -5.16 -0.68 -1.91
C ARG A 77 -4.72 -1.55 -3.08
N LYS A 78 -4.46 -2.83 -2.84
CA LYS A 78 -4.07 -3.76 -3.91
C LYS A 78 -5.16 -3.88 -4.96
N LYS A 79 -6.43 -4.03 -4.56
CA LYS A 79 -7.58 -4.07 -5.47
C LYS A 79 -7.67 -2.79 -6.29
N PHE A 80 -7.55 -1.64 -5.63
CA PHE A 80 -7.57 -0.34 -6.29
C PHE A 80 -6.46 -0.20 -7.33
N TYR A 81 -5.23 -0.55 -6.99
CA TYR A 81 -4.09 -0.53 -7.92
C TYR A 81 -4.27 -1.51 -9.08
N GLU A 82 -4.80 -2.71 -8.83
CA GLU A 82 -5.11 -3.69 -9.88
C GLU A 82 -6.13 -3.13 -10.88
N ILE A 83 -7.19 -2.47 -10.38
CA ILE A 83 -8.21 -1.83 -11.22
C ILE A 83 -7.59 -0.69 -12.05
N MET A 84 -6.78 0.18 -11.44
CA MET A 84 -6.14 1.29 -12.16
C MET A 84 -5.12 0.80 -13.18
N PHE A 85 -4.44 -0.32 -12.89
CA PHE A 85 -3.53 -0.94 -13.84
C PHE A 85 -4.30 -1.44 -15.07
N THR A 86 -5.40 -2.19 -14.86
CA THR A 86 -6.23 -2.71 -15.95
C THR A 86 -6.84 -1.61 -16.83
N LYS A 87 -7.09 -0.41 -16.29
CA LYS A 87 -7.52 0.74 -17.11
C LYS A 87 -6.45 1.29 -18.06
N ARG A 88 -5.18 1.01 -17.80
CA ARG A 88 -4.02 1.54 -18.54
C ARG A 88 -3.22 0.47 -19.28
N GLU A 89 -3.43 -0.80 -18.97
CA GLU A 89 -2.71 -1.88 -19.63
C GLU A 89 -3.13 -1.97 -21.10
N TYR A 90 -2.14 -2.03 -21.99
CA TYR A 90 -2.40 -2.22 -23.41
C TYR A 90 -2.51 -3.71 -23.72
N PHE A 91 -1.36 -4.39 -23.89
CA PHE A 91 -1.32 -5.80 -24.25
C PHE A 91 -0.81 -6.68 -23.09
N GLN A 92 0.42 -6.44 -22.62
CA GLN A 92 1.05 -7.26 -21.57
C GLN A 92 1.63 -6.47 -20.39
N GLY A 93 1.53 -5.15 -20.42
CA GLY A 93 2.03 -4.29 -19.37
C GLY A 93 1.79 -2.82 -19.67
N ILE A 94 2.37 -1.98 -18.81
CA ILE A 94 2.43 -0.54 -19.01
C ILE A 94 3.88 -0.18 -19.38
N PRO A 95 4.11 0.56 -20.48
CA PRO A 95 5.45 1.04 -20.82
C PRO A 95 6.05 1.82 -19.65
N LYS A 96 7.34 1.66 -19.40
CA LYS A 96 8.02 2.32 -18.26
C LYS A 96 7.77 3.83 -18.19
N GLN A 97 7.71 4.50 -19.34
CA GLN A 97 7.40 5.93 -19.48
C GLN A 97 5.99 6.32 -19.01
N ASP A 98 5.02 5.41 -19.12
CA ASP A 98 3.63 5.63 -18.71
C ASP A 98 3.37 5.26 -17.24
N LEU A 99 4.36 4.68 -16.53
CA LEU A 99 4.24 4.39 -15.09
C LEU A 99 3.96 5.63 -14.25
N LEU A 100 4.52 6.79 -14.64
CA LEU A 100 4.21 8.06 -13.97
C LEU A 100 2.72 8.38 -14.03
N LYS A 101 2.06 8.12 -15.16
CA LYS A 101 0.63 8.35 -15.32
C LYS A 101 -0.18 7.35 -14.51
N TYR A 102 0.25 6.09 -14.48
CA TYR A 102 -0.38 5.05 -13.64
C TYR A 102 -0.29 5.39 -12.15
N PHE A 103 0.87 5.82 -11.64
CA PHE A 103 1.01 6.21 -10.25
C PHE A 103 0.18 7.43 -9.90
N ARG A 104 0.04 8.41 -10.81
CA ARG A 104 -0.87 9.55 -10.62
C ARG A 104 -2.33 9.14 -10.49
N ASP A 105 -2.80 8.20 -11.30
CA ASP A 105 -4.17 7.67 -11.18
C ASP A 105 -4.39 6.94 -9.85
N CYS A 106 -3.33 6.35 -9.33
CA CYS A 106 -3.33 5.74 -8.00
C CYS A 106 -3.23 6.78 -6.85
N GLY A 107 -3.17 8.07 -7.16
CA GLY A 107 -3.07 9.17 -6.19
C GLY A 107 -1.67 9.48 -5.69
N HIS A 108 -0.63 8.98 -6.37
CA HIS A 108 0.78 9.06 -5.98
C HIS A 108 1.60 9.88 -6.99
N PHE A 109 2.55 10.70 -6.52
CA PHE A 109 3.29 11.63 -7.37
C PHE A 109 4.82 11.48 -7.28
N PRO A 110 5.38 10.27 -7.51
CA PRO A 110 6.83 10.09 -7.51
C PRO A 110 7.49 10.80 -8.70
N THR A 111 8.81 11.00 -8.63
CA THR A 111 9.62 11.48 -9.76
C THR A 111 10.05 10.30 -10.64
N GLN A 112 10.50 10.56 -11.86
CA GLN A 112 11.06 9.51 -12.72
C GLN A 112 12.27 8.81 -12.04
N SER A 113 13.11 9.57 -11.34
CA SER A 113 14.25 9.02 -10.59
C SER A 113 13.84 8.04 -9.47
N HIS A 114 12.73 8.31 -8.78
CA HIS A 114 12.17 7.37 -7.80
C HIS A 114 11.69 6.08 -8.47
N ILE A 115 11.01 6.19 -9.63
CA ILE A 115 10.56 5.02 -10.41
C ILE A 115 11.74 4.18 -10.87
N ASP A 116 12.77 4.81 -11.44
CA ASP A 116 13.96 4.12 -11.95
C ASP A 116 14.71 3.40 -10.83
N SER A 117 14.91 4.07 -9.70
CA SER A 117 15.57 3.50 -8.52
C SER A 117 14.77 2.34 -7.94
N THR A 118 13.44 2.47 -7.85
CA THR A 118 12.55 1.41 -7.36
C THR A 118 12.51 0.22 -8.32
N HIS A 119 12.54 0.47 -9.62
CA HIS A 119 12.57 -0.59 -10.62
C HIS A 119 13.81 -1.47 -10.45
N LEU A 120 14.98 -0.86 -10.20
CA LEU A 120 16.23 -1.59 -9.92
C LEU A 120 16.14 -2.43 -8.63
N LEU A 121 15.49 -1.91 -7.57
CA LEU A 121 15.30 -2.64 -6.31
C LEU A 121 14.32 -3.81 -6.40
N VAL A 122 13.35 -3.73 -7.31
CA VAL A 122 12.32 -4.76 -7.51
C VAL A 122 12.75 -5.81 -8.55
N GLN A 123 13.62 -5.43 -9.48
CA GLN A 123 14.12 -6.31 -10.53
C GLN A 123 14.89 -7.49 -9.93
N LYS A 124 14.61 -8.70 -10.43
CA LYS A 124 15.38 -9.88 -10.04
C LYS A 124 16.70 -9.91 -10.80
N TYR A 125 17.75 -10.47 -10.19
CA TYR A 125 19.10 -10.55 -10.75
C TYR A 125 19.17 -11.12 -12.18
N ASN A 126 18.30 -12.07 -12.53
CA ASN A 126 18.23 -12.71 -13.86
C ASN A 126 16.98 -12.33 -14.67
N GLU A 127 16.31 -11.23 -14.34
CA GLU A 127 15.12 -10.81 -15.08
C GLU A 127 15.52 -10.08 -16.37
N ILE A 128 15.11 -10.63 -17.52
CA ILE A 128 15.29 -10.00 -18.83
C ILE A 128 14.63 -8.61 -18.80
N TYR A 129 15.37 -7.60 -19.25
CA TYR A 129 14.84 -6.24 -19.33
C TYR A 129 13.67 -6.21 -20.32
N SER A 130 12.51 -5.79 -19.83
CA SER A 130 11.33 -5.55 -20.64
C SER A 130 10.99 -4.07 -20.55
N GLU A 131 10.67 -3.46 -21.68
CA GLU A 131 10.18 -2.08 -21.73
C GLU A 131 8.82 -1.93 -21.04
N ASP A 132 8.05 -3.02 -21.01
CA ASP A 132 6.73 -3.11 -20.39
C ASP A 132 6.82 -3.66 -18.97
N VAL A 133 6.25 -2.92 -18.03
CA VAL A 133 6.13 -3.34 -16.64
C VAL A 133 4.82 -4.06 -16.43
N LYS A 134 4.93 -5.36 -16.10
CA LYS A 134 3.78 -6.23 -15.80
C LYS A 134 3.09 -5.79 -14.49
N LYS A 135 1.80 -6.09 -14.37
CA LYS A 135 0.95 -5.76 -13.22
C LYS A 135 1.58 -6.07 -11.86
N ALA A 136 2.06 -7.31 -11.68
CA ALA A 136 2.66 -7.73 -10.41
C ALA A 136 3.90 -6.88 -10.04
N LYS A 137 4.70 -6.49 -11.02
CA LYS A 137 5.89 -5.65 -10.84
C LYS A 137 5.50 -4.19 -10.57
N ALA A 138 4.53 -3.65 -11.28
CA ALA A 138 4.02 -2.29 -11.05
C ALA A 138 3.41 -2.14 -9.64
N ILE A 139 2.65 -3.13 -9.18
CA ILE A 139 2.08 -3.17 -7.83
C ILE A 139 3.19 -3.31 -6.78
N GLU A 140 4.19 -4.15 -7.02
CA GLU A 140 5.34 -4.28 -6.13
C GLU A 140 6.12 -2.94 -6.03
N MET A 141 6.31 -2.24 -7.15
CA MET A 141 6.97 -0.94 -7.18
C MET A 141 6.16 0.11 -6.42
N ILE A 142 4.84 0.18 -6.60
CA ILE A 142 4.02 1.19 -5.91
C ILE A 142 3.98 0.93 -4.40
N PHE A 143 3.91 -0.32 -3.95
CA PHE A 143 4.00 -0.64 -2.52
C PHE A 143 5.41 -0.48 -1.96
N THR A 144 6.44 -0.54 -2.81
CA THR A 144 7.81 -0.23 -2.39
C THR A 144 7.94 1.28 -2.12
N LEU A 145 7.44 2.13 -3.03
CA LEU A 145 7.45 3.59 -2.83
C LEU A 145 6.51 4.05 -1.72
N TYR A 146 5.30 3.49 -1.68
CA TYR A 146 4.21 3.86 -0.77
C TYR A 146 3.81 2.62 0.05
N PRO A 147 4.58 2.26 1.09
CA PRO A 147 4.36 1.06 1.87
C PRO A 147 2.96 1.01 2.52
N PRO A 148 2.38 -0.20 2.68
CA PRO A 148 1.21 -0.40 3.52
C PRO A 148 1.53 -0.19 4.99
N GLU A 149 0.51 0.09 5.81
CA GLU A 149 0.67 0.42 7.23
C GLU A 149 1.44 -0.67 8.00
N GLY A 150 1.12 -1.94 7.73
CA GLY A 150 1.75 -3.09 8.38
C GLY A 150 3.19 -3.37 7.95
N ALA A 151 3.75 -2.58 7.02
CA ALA A 151 5.17 -2.64 6.73
C ALA A 151 6.00 -2.00 7.86
N HIS A 152 5.42 -1.08 8.63
CA HIS A 152 6.08 -0.36 9.73
C HIS A 152 7.45 0.23 9.35
N VAL A 153 7.59 0.62 8.08
CA VAL A 153 8.72 1.38 7.57
C VAL A 153 8.36 2.85 7.55
N SER A 154 9.34 3.73 7.69
CA SER A 154 9.14 5.16 7.50
C SER A 154 8.48 5.40 6.13
N HIS A 155 7.40 6.19 6.08
CA HIS A 155 6.74 6.56 4.83
C HIS A 155 7.69 7.23 3.81
N PHE A 156 8.86 7.71 4.28
CA PHE A 156 9.89 8.39 3.50
C PHE A 156 11.05 7.49 3.08
N TRP A 157 10.98 6.17 3.30
CA TRP A 157 12.11 5.29 2.96
C TRP A 157 12.36 5.24 1.43
N GLY A 158 11.27 5.21 0.65
CA GLY A 158 11.32 5.23 -0.81
C GLY A 158 11.29 6.62 -1.44
N LEU A 159 10.89 7.65 -0.68
CA LEU A 159 10.67 9.02 -1.16
C LEU A 159 11.41 10.01 -0.28
N LYS A 160 12.38 10.73 -0.86
CA LYS A 160 13.11 11.78 -0.14
C LYS A 160 12.36 13.10 -0.23
N SER A 161 12.01 13.67 0.93
CA SER A 161 11.48 15.04 1.01
C SER A 161 12.55 16.02 0.51
N THR A 162 12.16 16.93 -0.36
CA THR A 162 13.04 17.98 -0.90
C THR A 162 12.33 19.32 -0.80
N TRP A 163 13.06 20.43 -0.84
CA TRP A 163 12.45 21.77 -0.81
C TRP A 163 11.45 22.02 -1.95
N THR A 164 11.68 21.41 -3.12
CA THR A 164 10.79 21.52 -4.28
C THR A 164 9.62 20.51 -4.24
N ARG A 165 9.76 19.41 -3.51
CA ARG A 165 8.71 18.40 -3.29
C ARG A 165 8.67 17.99 -1.82
N PRO A 166 8.15 18.87 -0.94
CA PRO A 166 8.11 18.59 0.48
C PRO A 166 7.06 17.53 0.77
N ILE A 167 7.36 16.69 1.74
CA ILE A 167 6.40 15.71 2.27
C ILE A 167 6.03 16.17 3.68
N VAL A 168 4.77 16.53 3.87
CA VAL A 168 4.24 17.18 5.09
C VAL A 168 3.22 16.23 5.73
N HIS A 169 3.44 15.86 6.99
CA HIS A 169 2.62 14.87 7.71
C HIS A 169 2.45 13.52 6.96
N GLY A 170 3.46 13.12 6.18
CA GLY A 170 3.41 11.88 5.39
C GLY A 170 2.67 12.01 4.05
N GLU A 171 2.16 13.19 3.71
CA GLU A 171 1.55 13.48 2.42
C GLU A 171 2.47 14.30 1.52
N GLU A 172 2.53 13.94 0.23
CA GLU A 172 3.28 14.71 -0.77
C GLU A 172 2.57 16.03 -1.07
N ALA A 173 3.21 17.17 -0.75
CA ALA A 173 2.61 18.48 -0.99
C ALA A 173 2.35 18.74 -2.49
N TYR A 174 3.12 18.09 -3.38
CA TYR A 174 2.96 18.20 -4.82
C TYR A 174 1.58 17.75 -5.32
N LYS A 175 0.90 16.85 -4.58
CA LYS A 175 -0.50 16.49 -4.84
C LYS A 175 -1.41 17.71 -4.88
N TYR A 176 -1.18 18.70 -4.02
CA TYR A 176 -2.00 19.90 -3.92
C TYR A 176 -1.77 20.86 -5.10
N LEU A 177 -0.56 20.87 -5.66
CA LEU A 177 -0.26 21.62 -6.90
C LEU A 177 -1.00 20.99 -8.08
N VAL A 178 -0.92 19.67 -8.25
CA VAL A 178 -1.54 18.96 -9.38
C VAL A 178 -3.07 18.93 -9.28
N SER A 179 -3.62 18.74 -8.08
CA SER A 179 -5.07 18.78 -7.86
C SER A 179 -5.64 20.20 -7.86
N GLY A 180 -4.78 21.22 -7.81
CA GLY A 180 -5.19 22.62 -7.78
C GLY A 180 -5.95 22.97 -6.50
N HIS A 181 -5.34 22.72 -5.34
CA HIS A 181 -5.91 23.01 -4.04
C HIS A 181 -6.30 24.50 -3.95
N PRO A 182 -7.45 24.85 -3.33
CA PRO A 182 -7.95 26.23 -3.32
C PRO A 182 -6.94 27.25 -2.80
N ILE A 183 -6.15 26.87 -1.79
CA ILE A 183 -5.11 27.74 -1.20
C ILE A 183 -3.99 28.02 -2.21
N ILE A 184 -3.57 27.00 -2.97
CA ILE A 184 -2.49 27.14 -3.96
C ILE A 184 -2.99 27.93 -5.17
N LYS A 185 -4.24 27.71 -5.61
CA LYS A 185 -4.90 28.52 -6.64
C LYS A 185 -4.99 30.00 -6.25
N LYS A 186 -5.28 30.28 -4.97
CA LYS A 186 -5.29 31.67 -4.44
C LYS A 186 -3.90 32.30 -4.37
N ALA A 187 -2.86 31.49 -4.21
CA ALA A 187 -1.49 31.97 -4.07
C ALA A 187 -0.78 32.28 -5.42
N ASP A 188 -1.37 31.92 -6.57
CA ASP A 188 -0.81 32.08 -7.94
C ASP A 188 0.70 31.76 -8.02
N ILE A 189 1.10 30.64 -7.43
CA ILE A 189 2.48 30.16 -7.46
C ILE A 189 2.73 29.57 -8.85
N ARG A 190 3.39 30.34 -9.72
CA ARG A 190 3.82 29.92 -11.07
C ARG A 190 5.23 29.36 -11.08
#